data_AF-A0A1V4DBW1-F1
#
_entry.id   AF-A0A1V4DBW1-F1
#
_cell.length_a   1.000
_cell.length_b   1.000
_cell.length_c   1.000
_cell.angle_alpha   90.00
_cell.angle_beta   90.00
_cell.angle_gamma   90.00
#
_symmetry.space_group_name_H-M   'P 1'
#
loop_
_entity.id
_entity.type
_entity.pdbx_description
1 polymer ?
#
loop_
_entity_poly.entity_id
_entity_poly.type
_entity_poly.pdbx_seq_one_letter_code
_entity_poly.pdbx_strand_id
1 'polypeptide(L)'
;MRERPAIATVLDGLVDMHVHSGPSPFPRRLDHVEAAQDGARIGMRAMVAKSHHHNTQMDILAMKGRLAGVAASAYGGIALNSTVGGLNVHAVRMCLRMGGKVVWFPTISSGRHIDCHPEDGAFPTTTVPLTLERIDIVDESGELKPEAAAILDEIKEQEAVVNGGHMYPEYIRTLFRAGKDRGMTRMVVSHPDFVIGADPDLCRELIALGAFVEHEVGMYDPEGLQKWDPQRLLTWIDALGPEHTVLASDFGQAVNPKPVDAWLRVAGVLLDLGLPEKDLRGMACDNPAYLLNLDT
;
A
#
# COMPACT_ATOMS: atom_id res chain seq x y z
N MET A 1 6.40 -4.88 -32.75
CA MET A 1 5.94 -5.17 -31.38
C MET A 1 7.16 -5.66 -30.61
N ARG A 2 7.61 -4.97 -29.56
CA ARG A 2 8.64 -5.55 -28.67
C ARG A 2 8.01 -6.78 -28.02
N GLU A 3 8.73 -7.89 -28.00
CA GLU A 3 8.28 -9.12 -27.33
C GLU A 3 8.00 -8.81 -25.85
N ARG A 4 6.81 -9.17 -25.39
CA ARG A 4 6.41 -9.05 -23.99
C ARG A 4 7.15 -10.14 -23.21
N PRO A 5 7.90 -9.84 -22.13
CA PRO A 5 8.61 -10.86 -21.35
C PRO A 5 7.65 -11.95 -20.86
N ALA A 6 8.07 -13.21 -20.80
CA ALA A 6 7.21 -14.32 -20.37
C ALA A 6 6.57 -14.08 -18.99
N ILE A 7 7.33 -13.52 -18.05
CA ILE A 7 6.84 -13.11 -16.72
C ILE A 7 5.68 -12.11 -16.79
N ALA A 8 5.59 -11.28 -17.82
CA ALA A 8 4.49 -10.33 -17.96
C ALA A 8 3.17 -11.00 -18.37
N THR A 9 3.18 -12.25 -18.83
CA THR A 9 1.97 -13.06 -18.97
C THR A 9 1.47 -13.53 -17.60
N VAL A 10 2.40 -13.93 -16.72
CA VAL A 10 2.07 -14.28 -15.33
C VAL A 10 1.49 -13.08 -14.58
N LEU A 11 2.01 -11.87 -14.83
CA LEU A 11 1.51 -10.63 -14.23
C LEU A 11 0.34 -9.99 -15.01
N ASP A 12 -0.19 -10.63 -16.06
CA ASP A 12 -1.35 -10.09 -16.77
C ASP A 12 -2.57 -10.06 -15.82
N GLY A 13 -3.14 -8.86 -15.64
CA GLY A 13 -4.14 -8.58 -14.61
C GLY A 13 -3.61 -8.02 -13.29
N LEU A 14 -2.30 -7.68 -13.20
CA LEU A 14 -1.66 -7.11 -12.00
C LEU A 14 -2.47 -5.97 -11.38
N VAL A 15 -2.60 -5.98 -10.05
CA VAL A 15 -3.18 -4.88 -9.26
C VAL A 15 -2.16 -4.38 -8.25
N ASP A 16 -1.61 -3.19 -8.49
CA ASP A 16 -0.62 -2.58 -7.60
C ASP A 16 -1.28 -1.60 -6.62
N MET A 17 -1.50 -2.05 -5.38
CA MET A 17 -2.25 -1.29 -4.36
C MET A 17 -1.46 -0.15 -3.70
N HIS A 18 -0.18 0.02 -4.04
CA HIS A 18 0.67 0.97 -3.33
C HIS A 18 1.72 1.57 -4.26
N VAL A 19 1.32 2.58 -5.03
CA VAL A 19 2.21 3.29 -5.97
C VAL A 19 2.43 4.72 -5.53
N HIS A 20 3.69 5.10 -5.35
CA HIS A 20 4.11 6.44 -4.97
C HIS A 20 4.37 7.35 -6.18
N SER A 21 3.33 7.60 -6.96
CA SER A 21 3.36 8.52 -8.11
C SER A 21 3.04 9.97 -7.70
N GLY A 22 3.42 10.94 -8.55
CA GLY A 22 3.27 12.37 -8.27
C GLY A 22 1.91 12.94 -8.68
N PRO A 23 1.54 14.12 -8.13
CA PRO A 23 2.41 15.07 -7.42
C PRO A 23 2.71 14.67 -5.96
N SER A 24 3.83 15.14 -5.40
CA SER A 24 4.17 14.92 -3.98
C SER A 24 5.30 15.86 -3.53
N PRO A 25 5.37 16.22 -2.23
CA PRO A 25 6.55 16.82 -1.62
C PRO A 25 7.83 15.99 -1.79
N PHE A 26 7.72 14.65 -1.89
CA PHE A 26 8.86 13.83 -2.29
C PHE A 26 8.98 13.79 -3.81
N PRO A 27 10.19 14.01 -4.36
CA PRO A 27 10.41 13.89 -5.80
C PRO A 27 9.93 12.54 -6.35
N ARG A 28 9.09 12.58 -7.38
CA ARG A 28 8.53 11.39 -8.03
C ARG A 28 9.10 11.20 -9.42
N ARG A 29 9.29 9.94 -9.82
CA ARG A 29 9.78 9.55 -11.15
C ARG A 29 8.70 9.69 -12.23
N LEU A 30 7.43 9.56 -11.83
CA LEU A 30 6.27 9.48 -12.71
C LEU A 30 5.11 10.25 -12.08
N ASP A 31 4.28 10.89 -12.90
CA ASP A 31 2.94 11.29 -12.48
C ASP A 31 1.97 10.08 -12.47
N HIS A 32 0.75 10.26 -11.96
CA HIS A 32 -0.24 9.18 -11.90
C HIS A 32 -0.61 8.59 -13.27
N VAL A 33 -0.63 9.40 -14.32
CA VAL A 33 -0.96 8.95 -15.69
C VAL A 33 0.19 8.13 -16.25
N GLU A 34 1.42 8.60 -16.09
CA GLU A 34 2.63 7.91 -16.53
C GLU A 34 2.81 6.58 -15.82
N ALA A 35 2.50 6.51 -14.52
CA ALA A 35 2.51 5.27 -13.76
C ALA A 35 1.49 4.25 -14.29
N ALA A 36 0.24 4.67 -14.52
CA ALA A 36 -0.79 3.81 -15.08
C ALA A 36 -0.47 3.37 -16.52
N GLN A 37 0.09 4.28 -17.33
CA GLN A 37 0.53 4.00 -18.70
C GLN A 37 1.70 3.01 -18.74
N ASP A 38 2.65 3.12 -17.80
CA ASP A 38 3.73 2.15 -17.67
C ASP A 38 3.18 0.78 -17.27
N GLY A 39 2.22 0.72 -16.34
CA GLY A 39 1.51 -0.51 -15.95
C GLY A 39 0.82 -1.21 -17.13
N ALA A 40 0.16 -0.44 -17.99
CA ALA A 40 -0.58 -0.97 -19.15
C ALA A 40 0.31 -1.80 -20.10
N ARG A 41 1.64 -1.58 -20.14
CA ARG A 41 2.56 -2.34 -21.00
C ARG A 41 2.70 -3.81 -20.59
N ILE A 42 2.37 -4.15 -19.35
CA ILE A 42 2.35 -5.52 -18.83
C ILE A 42 0.93 -5.97 -18.47
N GLY A 43 -0.10 -5.33 -19.03
CA GLY A 43 -1.49 -5.71 -18.77
C GLY A 43 -1.93 -5.51 -17.33
N MET A 44 -1.36 -4.52 -16.63
CA MET A 44 -1.82 -4.12 -15.30
C MET A 44 -3.30 -3.74 -15.37
N ARG A 45 -4.11 -4.31 -14.49
CA ARG A 45 -5.55 -4.06 -14.36
C ARG A 45 -5.79 -2.75 -13.64
N ALA A 46 -5.12 -2.53 -12.52
CA ALA A 46 -5.32 -1.35 -11.70
C ALA A 46 -4.08 -0.96 -10.89
N MET A 47 -4.00 0.32 -10.52
CA MET A 47 -3.09 0.82 -9.50
C MET A 47 -3.80 1.73 -8.50
N VAL A 48 -3.25 1.84 -7.29
CA VAL A 48 -3.64 2.85 -6.30
C VAL A 48 -2.49 3.80 -6.03
N ALA A 49 -2.70 5.08 -6.33
CA ALA A 49 -1.77 6.14 -6.00
C ALA A 49 -1.80 6.43 -4.51
N LYS A 50 -0.65 6.36 -3.84
CA LYS A 50 -0.47 6.71 -2.42
C LYS A 50 0.40 7.94 -2.29
N SER A 51 -0.05 8.88 -1.45
CA SER A 51 0.77 9.99 -0.94
C SER A 51 0.73 9.97 0.57
N HIS A 52 1.86 10.31 1.20
CA HIS A 52 1.88 10.58 2.64
C HIS A 52 1.25 11.93 2.99
N HIS A 53 1.01 12.79 2.01
CA HIS A 53 0.79 14.21 2.28
C HIS A 53 -0.61 14.72 1.95
N HIS A 54 -1.36 14.01 1.09
CA HIS A 54 -2.64 14.49 0.59
C HIS A 54 -3.53 13.36 0.05
N ASN A 55 -4.78 13.69 -0.26
CA ASN A 55 -5.75 12.80 -0.89
C ASN A 55 -5.47 12.68 -2.40
N THR A 56 -4.99 11.52 -2.83
CA THR A 56 -4.63 11.26 -4.24
C THR A 56 -5.84 10.98 -5.12
N GLN A 57 -7.01 10.64 -4.56
CA GLN A 57 -8.22 10.40 -5.37
C GLN A 57 -8.66 11.66 -6.12
N MET A 58 -8.45 12.84 -5.53
CA MET A 58 -8.74 14.11 -6.20
C MET A 58 -7.82 14.35 -7.41
N ASP A 59 -6.55 13.97 -7.32
CA ASP A 59 -5.61 14.06 -8.44
C ASP A 59 -6.02 13.14 -9.58
N ILE A 60 -6.37 11.89 -9.27
CA ILE A 60 -6.87 10.92 -10.26
C ILE A 60 -8.07 11.49 -11.02
N LEU A 61 -9.05 12.05 -10.30
CA LEU A 61 -10.25 12.63 -10.92
C LEU A 61 -9.93 13.89 -11.75
N ALA A 62 -9.00 14.72 -11.30
CA ALA A 62 -8.53 15.87 -12.07
C ALA A 62 -7.83 15.45 -13.37
N MET A 63 -7.16 14.29 -13.37
CA MET A 63 -6.44 13.73 -14.52
C MET A 63 -7.31 12.85 -15.44
N LYS A 64 -8.63 12.72 -15.20
CA LYS A 64 -9.53 11.82 -15.94
C LYS A 64 -9.40 11.86 -17.47
N GLY A 65 -9.18 13.06 -18.04
CA GLY A 65 -9.04 13.22 -19.50
C GLY A 65 -7.76 12.60 -20.05
N ARG A 66 -6.66 12.65 -19.29
CA ARG A 66 -5.38 12.01 -19.63
C ARG A 66 -5.42 10.50 -19.38
N LEU A 67 -6.20 10.06 -18.39
CA LEU A 67 -6.38 8.65 -18.05
C LEU A 67 -7.33 7.90 -19.01
N ALA A 68 -8.22 8.60 -19.73
CA ALA A 68 -9.23 7.97 -20.59
C ALA A 68 -8.66 7.06 -21.70
N GLY A 69 -7.39 7.26 -22.11
CA GLY A 69 -6.70 6.41 -23.09
C GLY A 69 -5.80 5.33 -22.48
N VAL A 70 -5.75 5.22 -21.15
CA VAL A 70 -4.91 4.28 -20.43
C VAL A 70 -5.72 3.04 -20.10
N ALA A 71 -5.20 1.85 -20.44
CA ALA A 71 -5.92 0.59 -20.20
C ALA A 71 -6.03 0.23 -18.70
N ALA A 72 -5.00 0.54 -17.91
CA ALA A 72 -5.00 0.33 -16.48
C ALA A 72 -5.89 1.36 -15.77
N SER A 73 -6.74 0.90 -14.86
CA SER A 73 -7.50 1.80 -13.98
C SER A 73 -6.59 2.42 -12.93
N ALA A 74 -6.77 3.71 -12.64
CA ALA A 74 -6.06 4.37 -11.55
C ALA A 74 -7.06 4.78 -10.47
N TYR A 75 -6.72 4.51 -9.22
CA TYR A 75 -7.45 4.91 -8.03
C TYR A 75 -6.52 5.66 -7.09
N GLY A 76 -7.09 6.40 -6.15
CA GLY A 76 -6.36 7.03 -5.06
C GLY A 76 -6.84 6.55 -3.71
N GLY A 77 -6.33 7.20 -2.68
CA GLY A 77 -6.66 6.98 -1.29
C GLY A 77 -6.13 8.12 -0.43
N ILE A 78 -6.07 7.89 0.88
CA ILE A 78 -5.61 8.90 1.84
C ILE A 78 -4.82 8.27 2.98
N ALA A 79 -3.67 8.85 3.30
CA ALA A 79 -2.89 8.51 4.48
C ALA A 79 -3.12 9.53 5.60
N LEU A 80 -3.46 9.07 6.80
CA LEU A 80 -3.89 9.89 7.94
C LEU A 80 -2.71 10.50 8.72
N ASN A 81 -1.87 11.25 8.01
CA ASN A 81 -0.75 12.00 8.58
C ASN A 81 -1.15 13.43 8.96
N SER A 82 -0.25 14.13 9.66
CA SER A 82 -0.46 15.52 10.13
C SER A 82 -0.86 16.48 9.01
N THR A 83 -0.36 16.29 7.77
CA THR A 83 -0.66 17.15 6.62
C THR A 83 -2.11 17.11 6.15
N VAL A 84 -2.89 16.08 6.51
CA VAL A 84 -4.33 15.99 6.25
C VAL A 84 -5.17 16.22 7.52
N GLY A 85 -4.52 16.61 8.62
CA GLY A 85 -5.14 16.79 9.94
C GLY A 85 -5.22 15.52 10.79
N GLY A 86 -4.40 14.50 10.50
CA GLY A 86 -4.37 13.25 11.28
C GLY A 86 -5.63 12.42 11.10
N LEU A 87 -6.29 12.05 12.20
CA LEU A 87 -7.55 11.28 12.23
C LEU A 87 -8.76 12.14 11.80
N ASN A 88 -8.66 12.73 10.61
CA ASN A 88 -9.66 13.63 10.06
C ASN A 88 -10.74 12.84 9.30
N VAL A 89 -11.84 12.52 10.00
CA VAL A 89 -12.98 11.80 9.41
C VAL A 89 -13.60 12.51 8.20
N HIS A 90 -13.55 13.84 8.14
CA HIS A 90 -14.10 14.60 7.02
C HIS A 90 -13.27 14.44 5.75
N ALA A 91 -11.94 14.40 5.89
CA ALA A 91 -11.04 14.14 4.78
C ALA A 91 -11.19 12.70 4.25
N VAL A 92 -11.34 11.72 5.15
CA VAL A 92 -11.62 10.32 4.79
C VAL A 92 -12.94 10.21 4.04
N ARG A 93 -14.03 10.73 4.60
CA ARG A 93 -15.35 10.71 3.99
C ARG A 93 -15.33 11.31 2.59
N MET A 94 -14.65 12.44 2.41
CA MET A 94 -14.52 13.06 1.09
C MET A 94 -13.74 12.17 0.12
N CYS A 95 -12.59 11.62 0.53
CA CYS A 95 -11.80 10.71 -0.29
C CYS A 95 -12.61 9.51 -0.78
N LEU A 96 -13.30 8.82 0.15
CA LEU A 96 -14.03 7.60 -0.15
C LEU A 96 -15.29 7.87 -1.00
N ARG A 97 -16.06 8.92 -0.70
CA ARG A 97 -17.23 9.30 -1.52
C ARG A 97 -16.87 9.74 -2.94
N MET A 98 -15.61 10.12 -3.18
CA MET A 98 -15.07 10.40 -4.51
C MET A 98 -14.48 9.15 -5.19
N GLY A 99 -14.61 7.96 -4.61
CA GLY A 99 -14.17 6.69 -5.18
C GLY A 99 -12.75 6.26 -4.77
N GLY A 100 -12.18 6.86 -3.72
CA GLY A 100 -10.91 6.42 -3.14
C GLY A 100 -11.06 5.00 -2.57
N LYS A 101 -9.98 4.21 -2.66
CA LYS A 101 -10.04 2.76 -2.38
C LYS A 101 -9.33 2.31 -1.11
N VAL A 102 -8.37 3.10 -0.62
CA VAL A 102 -7.55 2.72 0.54
C VAL A 102 -7.42 3.89 1.51
N VAL A 103 -7.60 3.60 2.80
CA VAL A 103 -7.27 4.51 3.89
C VAL A 103 -6.11 3.93 4.67
N TRP A 104 -4.94 4.57 4.56
CA TRP A 104 -3.79 4.25 5.41
C TRP A 104 -3.90 5.04 6.70
N PHE A 105 -4.00 4.32 7.82
CA PHE A 105 -3.80 4.93 9.14
C PHE A 105 -2.37 5.50 9.26
N PRO A 106 -2.05 6.27 10.33
CA PRO A 106 -0.81 7.05 10.39
C PRO A 106 0.42 6.29 9.88
N THR A 107 1.15 6.91 8.96
CA THR A 107 2.37 6.36 8.36
C THR A 107 3.56 7.13 8.90
N ILE A 108 4.00 8.19 8.22
CA ILE A 108 5.09 9.04 8.68
C ILE A 108 4.76 9.74 10.00
N SER A 109 3.48 10.00 10.28
CA SER A 109 3.02 10.58 11.54
C SER A 109 2.82 9.55 12.66
N SER A 110 3.04 8.26 12.43
CA SER A 110 2.93 7.28 13.52
C SER A 110 4.10 7.39 14.49
N GLY A 111 3.86 7.15 15.79
CA GLY A 111 4.94 7.10 16.78
C GLY A 111 6.04 6.10 16.39
N ARG A 112 5.66 4.91 15.89
CA ARG A 112 6.60 3.88 15.46
C ARG A 112 7.51 4.33 14.32
N HIS A 113 6.98 5.01 13.31
CA HIS A 113 7.79 5.53 12.22
C HIS A 113 8.79 6.59 12.70
N ILE A 114 8.32 7.52 13.54
CA ILE A 114 9.14 8.59 14.13
C ILE A 114 10.28 7.98 14.96
N ASP A 115 10.00 6.98 15.79
CA ASP A 115 11.00 6.29 16.61
C ASP A 115 12.07 5.59 15.77
N CYS A 116 11.69 5.05 14.60
CA CYS A 116 12.62 4.38 13.68
C CYS A 116 13.41 5.35 12.79
N HIS A 117 12.96 6.60 12.67
CA HIS A 117 13.54 7.61 11.77
C HIS A 117 13.74 8.96 12.48
N PRO A 118 14.52 9.03 13.58
CA PRO A 118 14.82 10.30 14.23
C PRO A 118 15.66 11.18 13.30
N GLU A 119 15.06 12.27 12.82
CA GLU A 119 15.47 13.47 12.05
C GLU A 119 16.73 13.49 11.12
N ASP A 120 17.64 12.51 11.12
CA ASP A 120 19.00 12.67 10.60
C ASP A 120 19.51 11.60 9.60
N GLY A 121 18.69 10.80 8.89
CA GLY A 121 19.33 9.87 7.94
C GLY A 121 18.61 9.05 6.90
N ALA A 122 17.28 8.97 6.84
CA ALA A 122 16.65 7.95 5.96
C ALA A 122 15.44 8.42 5.12
N PHE A 123 15.07 9.70 5.18
CA PHE A 123 13.94 10.22 4.38
C PHE A 123 14.40 11.04 3.16
N PRO A 124 13.70 10.94 2.00
CA PRO A 124 14.02 11.75 0.83
C PRO A 124 13.93 13.24 1.17
N THR A 125 14.90 14.02 0.68
CA THR A 125 14.85 15.48 0.78
C THR A 125 13.56 15.99 0.13
N THR A 126 12.75 16.70 0.92
CA THR A 126 11.48 17.26 0.46
C THR A 126 11.72 18.45 -0.48
N THR A 127 10.81 18.66 -1.42
CA THR A 127 10.83 19.85 -2.30
C THR A 127 10.22 21.08 -1.64
N VAL A 128 9.51 20.89 -0.52
CA VAL A 128 8.88 21.94 0.29
C VAL A 128 9.09 21.65 1.78
N PRO A 129 9.12 22.68 2.66
CA PRO A 129 9.14 22.46 4.11
C PRO A 129 7.89 21.71 4.58
N LEU A 130 8.06 20.73 5.46
CA LEU A 130 6.97 19.95 6.04
C LEU A 130 7.04 19.97 7.57
N THR A 131 5.88 20.03 8.21
CA THR A 131 5.73 19.79 9.65
C THR A 131 5.15 18.41 9.87
N LEU A 132 5.82 17.62 10.71
CA LEU A 132 5.40 16.29 11.06
C LEU A 132 4.97 16.25 12.53
N GLU A 133 3.72 15.85 12.77
CA GLU A 133 3.19 15.66 14.13
C GLU A 133 2.86 14.18 14.34
N ARG A 134 3.08 13.70 15.57
CA ARG A 134 2.73 12.34 15.99
C ARG A 134 1.20 12.21 16.10
N ILE A 135 0.66 11.17 15.48
CA ILE A 135 -0.76 10.81 15.50
C ILE A 135 -0.89 9.36 15.95
N ASP A 136 -1.44 9.18 17.16
CA ASP A 136 -1.79 7.88 17.71
C ASP A 136 -3.30 7.65 17.62
N ILE A 137 -3.72 6.42 17.32
CA ILE A 137 -5.13 6.03 17.17
C ILE A 137 -5.80 5.62 18.48
N VAL A 138 -5.02 5.44 19.53
CA VAL A 138 -5.50 5.11 20.88
C VAL A 138 -5.35 6.30 21.80
N ASP A 139 -6.18 6.36 22.84
CA ASP A 139 -6.08 7.32 23.92
C ASP A 139 -5.08 6.86 25.02
N GLU A 140 -5.00 7.62 26.11
CA GLU A 140 -4.11 7.34 27.24
C GLU A 140 -4.43 6.01 27.96
N SER A 141 -5.64 5.47 27.78
CA SER A 141 -6.06 4.18 28.32
C SER A 141 -5.76 2.99 27.39
N GLY A 142 -5.30 3.27 26.16
CA GLY A 142 -5.06 2.26 25.13
C GLY A 142 -6.30 1.90 24.32
N GLU A 143 -7.43 2.60 24.54
CA GLU A 143 -8.67 2.40 23.83
C GLU A 143 -8.70 3.17 22.51
N LEU A 144 -9.42 2.64 21.51
CA LEU A 144 -9.51 3.27 20.19
C LEU A 144 -10.21 4.63 20.29
N LYS A 145 -9.57 5.68 19.77
CA LYS A 145 -10.13 7.03 19.75
C LYS A 145 -11.46 7.08 18.97
N PRO A 146 -12.43 7.92 19.39
CA PRO A 146 -13.70 8.08 18.68
C PRO A 146 -13.54 8.45 17.20
N GLU A 147 -12.53 9.24 16.85
CA GLU A 147 -12.24 9.64 15.47
C GLU A 147 -11.80 8.45 14.61
N ALA A 148 -10.94 7.56 15.15
CA ALA A 148 -10.54 6.34 14.46
C ALA A 148 -11.72 5.38 14.29
N ALA A 149 -12.58 5.27 15.30
CA ALA A 149 -13.82 4.48 15.22
C ALA A 149 -14.77 5.00 14.13
N ALA A 150 -14.98 6.32 14.06
CA ALA A 150 -15.82 6.93 13.02
C ALA A 150 -15.22 6.77 11.61
N ILE A 151 -13.89 6.79 11.49
CA ILE A 151 -13.20 6.51 10.23
C ILE A 151 -13.43 5.06 9.78
N LEU A 152 -13.37 4.08 10.69
CA LEU A 152 -13.70 2.69 10.36
C LEU A 152 -15.14 2.55 9.83
N ASP A 153 -16.09 3.32 10.39
CA ASP A 153 -17.48 3.31 9.93
C ASP A 153 -17.61 3.84 8.49
N GLU A 154 -16.89 4.93 8.15
CA GLU A 154 -16.84 5.45 6.77
C GLU A 154 -16.19 4.45 5.79
N ILE A 155 -15.09 3.80 6.21
CA ILE A 155 -14.42 2.79 5.38
C ILE A 155 -15.34 1.61 5.11
N LYS A 156 -16.07 1.15 6.13
CA LYS A 156 -17.05 0.06 6.00
C LYS A 156 -18.19 0.43 5.06
N GLU A 157 -18.77 1.62 5.22
CA GLU A 157 -19.88 2.09 4.37
C GLU A 157 -19.49 2.11 2.89
N GLN A 158 -18.24 2.47 2.60
CA GLN A 158 -17.72 2.61 1.23
C GLN A 158 -17.00 1.36 0.72
N GLU A 159 -17.00 0.27 1.51
CA GLU A 159 -16.34 -1.00 1.16
C GLU A 159 -14.85 -0.86 0.81
N ALA A 160 -14.18 0.14 1.38
CA ALA A 160 -12.77 0.43 1.11
C ALA A 160 -11.83 -0.39 2.01
N VAL A 161 -10.54 -0.35 1.68
CA VAL A 161 -9.49 -1.04 2.45
C VAL A 161 -9.08 -0.21 3.66
N VAL A 162 -9.07 -0.85 4.84
CA VAL A 162 -8.37 -0.34 6.03
C VAL A 162 -6.93 -0.81 5.95
N ASN A 163 -5.98 0.12 5.95
CA ASN A 163 -4.57 -0.21 6.04
C ASN A 163 -3.99 0.28 7.37
N GLY A 164 -3.23 -0.58 8.06
CA GLY A 164 -2.64 -0.31 9.38
C GLY A 164 -1.58 0.80 9.41
N GLY A 165 -1.14 1.29 8.26
CA GLY A 165 -0.10 2.31 8.19
C GLY A 165 1.22 1.80 8.74
N HIS A 166 2.00 2.67 9.38
CA HIS A 166 3.30 2.32 9.96
C HIS A 166 3.25 2.30 11.50
N MET A 167 2.08 2.06 12.08
CA MET A 167 1.85 2.14 13.52
C MET A 167 2.54 1.00 14.30
N TYR A 168 2.59 1.13 15.62
CA TYR A 168 3.01 0.03 16.48
C TYR A 168 2.08 -1.18 16.29
N PRO A 169 2.60 -2.42 16.33
CA PRO A 169 1.79 -3.62 16.15
C PRO A 169 0.55 -3.73 17.05
N GLU A 170 0.66 -3.31 18.30
CA GLU A 170 -0.43 -3.31 19.27
C GLU A 170 -1.56 -2.36 18.87
N TYR A 171 -1.24 -1.21 18.25
CA TYR A 171 -2.24 -0.28 17.75
C TYR A 171 -2.92 -0.86 16.50
N ILE A 172 -2.16 -1.48 15.61
CA ILE A 172 -2.71 -2.19 14.44
C ILE A 172 -3.66 -3.30 14.88
N ARG A 173 -3.29 -4.08 15.92
CA ARG A 173 -4.15 -5.11 16.51
C ARG A 173 -5.45 -4.53 17.05
N THR A 174 -5.39 -3.41 17.79
CA THR A 174 -6.58 -2.71 18.31
C THR A 174 -7.47 -2.23 17.16
N LEU A 175 -6.89 -1.65 16.11
CA LEU A 175 -7.61 -1.20 14.91
C LEU A 175 -8.32 -2.36 14.21
N PHE A 176 -7.62 -3.45 13.95
CA PHE A 176 -8.17 -4.60 13.21
C PHE A 176 -9.19 -5.38 14.04
N ARG A 177 -9.06 -5.43 15.36
CA ARG A 177 -10.12 -5.96 16.23
C ARG A 177 -11.39 -5.13 16.09
N ALA A 178 -11.28 -3.80 16.17
CA ALA A 178 -12.41 -2.90 15.99
C ALA A 178 -13.02 -2.99 14.58
N GLY A 179 -12.21 -3.24 13.55
CA GLY A 179 -12.67 -3.49 12.17
C GLY A 179 -13.39 -4.83 12.04
N LYS A 180 -12.85 -5.90 12.63
CA LYS A 180 -13.49 -7.23 12.67
C LYS A 180 -14.83 -7.20 13.40
N ASP A 181 -14.91 -6.51 14.53
CA ASP A 181 -16.16 -6.36 15.30
C ASP A 181 -17.24 -5.60 14.50
N ARG A 182 -16.82 -4.78 13.54
CA ARG A 182 -17.68 -4.13 12.54
C ARG A 182 -17.98 -5.01 11.34
N GLY A 183 -17.43 -6.21 11.23
CA GLY A 183 -17.63 -7.12 10.10
C GLY A 183 -16.86 -6.70 8.83
N MET A 184 -15.78 -5.94 8.97
CA MET A 184 -14.93 -5.56 7.84
C MET A 184 -14.11 -6.76 7.36
N THR A 185 -13.96 -6.91 6.05
CA THR A 185 -13.24 -8.04 5.43
C THR A 185 -12.04 -7.60 4.57
N ARG A 186 -11.79 -6.29 4.48
CA ARG A 186 -10.75 -5.68 3.64
C ARG A 186 -9.77 -4.92 4.52
N MET A 187 -8.91 -5.65 5.22
CA MET A 187 -7.90 -5.11 6.14
C MET A 187 -6.51 -5.53 5.68
N VAL A 188 -5.53 -4.63 5.72
CA VAL A 188 -4.17 -4.86 5.24
C VAL A 188 -3.14 -4.31 6.21
N VAL A 189 -2.13 -5.10 6.55
CA VAL A 189 -0.90 -4.63 7.20
C VAL A 189 0.23 -4.59 6.17
N SER A 190 0.76 -3.40 5.88
CA SER A 190 1.90 -3.21 4.97
C SER A 190 3.21 -3.21 5.72
N HIS A 191 4.32 -3.46 5.04
CA HIS A 191 5.67 -3.34 5.61
C HIS A 191 5.86 -4.09 6.95
N PRO A 192 5.39 -5.34 7.11
CA PRO A 192 5.40 -6.03 8.40
C PRO A 192 6.81 -6.08 8.99
N ASP A 193 7.82 -6.32 8.16
CA ASP A 193 9.20 -6.59 8.55
C ASP A 193 10.17 -5.43 8.28
N PHE A 194 9.62 -4.24 8.02
CA PHE A 194 10.37 -2.98 7.85
C PHE A 194 10.12 -2.01 9.03
N VAL A 195 9.12 -1.13 8.94
CA VAL A 195 8.87 -0.11 9.97
C VAL A 195 8.11 -0.68 11.17
N ILE A 196 7.15 -1.57 10.92
CA ILE A 196 6.31 -2.14 11.98
C ILE A 196 7.16 -3.01 12.91
N GLY A 197 8.12 -3.76 12.36
CA GLY A 197 8.95 -4.70 13.12
C GLY A 197 8.15 -5.89 13.64
N ALA A 198 7.12 -6.31 12.88
CA ALA A 198 6.37 -7.51 13.12
C ALA A 198 7.17 -8.76 12.72
N ASP A 199 6.88 -9.86 13.40
CA ASP A 199 7.33 -11.21 13.03
C ASP A 199 6.16 -12.01 12.43
N PRO A 200 6.41 -13.22 11.89
CA PRO A 200 5.34 -14.05 11.32
C PRO A 200 4.26 -14.45 12.32
N ASP A 201 4.58 -14.62 13.61
CA ASP A 201 3.59 -15.02 14.62
C ASP A 201 2.58 -13.91 14.87
N LEU A 202 3.06 -12.68 15.02
CA LEU A 202 2.23 -11.49 15.10
C LEU A 202 1.39 -11.31 13.83
N CYS A 203 1.95 -11.56 12.65
CA CYS A 203 1.19 -11.49 11.40
C CYS A 203 0.07 -12.54 11.34
N ARG A 204 0.29 -13.76 11.85
CA ARG A 204 -0.78 -14.77 11.98
C ARG A 204 -1.91 -14.31 12.91
N GLU A 205 -1.59 -13.58 13.98
CA GLU A 205 -2.63 -12.98 14.83
C GLU A 205 -3.48 -11.95 14.06
N LEU A 206 -2.85 -11.12 13.22
CA LEU A 206 -3.56 -10.15 12.38
C LEU A 206 -4.39 -10.84 11.28
N ILE A 207 -3.87 -11.92 10.69
CA ILE A 207 -4.60 -12.77 9.73
C ILE A 207 -5.83 -13.39 10.40
N ALA A 208 -5.73 -13.85 11.65
CA ALA A 208 -6.87 -14.35 12.41
C ALA A 208 -7.94 -13.26 12.70
N LEU A 209 -7.59 -11.99 12.57
CA LEU A 209 -8.54 -10.87 12.60
C LEU A 209 -9.18 -10.60 11.22
N GLY A 210 -8.70 -11.23 10.16
CA GLY A 210 -9.19 -11.06 8.78
C GLY A 210 -8.32 -10.12 7.93
N ALA A 211 -7.08 -9.85 8.34
CA ALA A 211 -6.17 -9.02 7.57
C ALA A 211 -5.35 -9.82 6.55
N PHE A 212 -4.97 -9.17 5.46
CA PHE A 212 -3.91 -9.58 4.56
C PHE A 212 -2.59 -8.91 4.95
N VAL A 213 -1.48 -9.55 4.62
CA VAL A 213 -0.13 -9.04 4.82
C VAL A 213 0.42 -8.58 3.48
N GLU A 214 0.64 -7.28 3.33
CA GLU A 214 1.22 -6.68 2.13
C GLU A 214 2.74 -6.60 2.27
N HIS A 215 3.45 -7.16 1.28
CA HIS A 215 4.89 -7.02 1.12
C HIS A 215 5.21 -6.27 -0.16
N GLU A 216 6.20 -5.38 -0.06
CA GLU A 216 6.47 -4.44 -1.12
C GLU A 216 7.68 -4.90 -1.93
N VAL A 217 7.47 -5.24 -3.21
CA VAL A 217 8.53 -5.74 -4.09
C VAL A 217 9.68 -4.74 -4.21
N GLY A 218 9.41 -3.45 -4.00
CA GLY A 218 10.42 -2.42 -3.97
C GLY A 218 11.52 -2.61 -2.91
N MET A 219 11.23 -3.33 -1.83
CA MET A 219 12.22 -3.67 -0.80
C MET A 219 13.25 -4.69 -1.30
N TYR A 220 12.87 -5.52 -2.28
CA TYR A 220 13.62 -6.67 -2.78
C TYR A 220 14.23 -6.45 -4.17
N ASP A 221 13.94 -5.32 -4.80
CA ASP A 221 14.48 -5.00 -6.13
C ASP A 221 16.00 -4.72 -6.06
N PRO A 222 16.86 -5.47 -6.78
CA PRO A 222 18.31 -5.23 -6.78
C PRO A 222 18.72 -3.86 -7.33
N GLU A 223 17.85 -3.21 -8.11
CA GLU A 223 18.07 -1.85 -8.61
C GLU A 223 17.47 -0.76 -7.69
N GLY A 224 16.73 -1.15 -6.65
CA GLY A 224 16.17 -0.25 -5.64
C GLY A 224 17.18 0.20 -4.58
N LEU A 225 16.74 1.00 -3.62
CA LEU A 225 17.61 1.46 -2.52
C LEU A 225 17.86 0.36 -1.46
N GLN A 226 16.83 -0.41 -1.11
CA GLN A 226 16.88 -1.36 0.03
C GLN A 226 17.57 -2.69 -0.30
N LYS A 227 17.27 -3.28 -1.47
CA LYS A 227 17.94 -4.46 -2.02
C LYS A 227 17.98 -5.68 -1.08
N TRP A 228 16.89 -5.94 -0.38
CA TRP A 228 16.78 -7.13 0.45
C TRP A 228 16.81 -8.39 -0.40
N ASP A 229 17.31 -9.49 0.19
CA ASP A 229 17.35 -10.79 -0.46
C ASP A 229 15.91 -11.30 -0.73
N PRO A 230 15.50 -11.56 -1.98
CA PRO A 230 14.17 -12.11 -2.29
C PRO A 230 13.86 -13.45 -1.61
N GLN A 231 14.86 -14.22 -1.18
CA GLN A 231 14.65 -15.43 -0.36
C GLN A 231 13.94 -15.12 0.96
N ARG A 232 14.16 -13.91 1.50
CA ARG A 232 13.44 -13.42 2.69
C ARG A 232 11.95 -13.29 2.39
N LEU A 233 11.57 -12.72 1.25
CA LEU A 233 10.17 -12.60 0.85
C LEU A 233 9.52 -13.98 0.70
N LEU A 234 10.21 -14.92 0.04
CA LEU A 234 9.71 -16.30 -0.07
C LEU A 234 9.50 -16.95 1.31
N THR A 235 10.43 -16.74 2.24
CA THR A 235 10.31 -17.25 3.62
C THR A 235 9.05 -16.70 4.33
N TRP A 236 8.71 -15.44 4.10
CA TRP A 236 7.48 -14.84 4.62
C TRP A 236 6.22 -15.44 3.97
N ILE A 237 6.24 -15.60 2.65
CA ILE A 237 5.13 -16.22 1.90
C ILE A 237 4.90 -17.65 2.39
N ASP A 238 5.95 -18.45 2.55
CA ASP A 238 5.86 -19.82 3.07
C ASP A 238 5.33 -19.87 4.52
N ALA A 239 5.68 -18.87 5.33
CA ALA A 239 5.26 -18.81 6.74
C ALA A 239 3.80 -18.38 6.93
N LEU A 240 3.26 -17.55 6.03
CA LEU A 240 1.96 -16.90 6.16
C LEU A 240 0.89 -17.44 5.20
N GLY A 241 1.30 -18.04 4.09
CA GLY A 241 0.43 -18.55 3.04
C GLY A 241 0.11 -17.49 1.97
N PRO A 242 0.19 -17.83 0.66
CA PRO A 242 -0.10 -16.90 -0.43
C PRO A 242 -1.55 -16.39 -0.43
N GLU A 243 -2.50 -17.13 0.14
CA GLU A 243 -3.90 -16.72 0.31
C GLU A 243 -4.08 -15.57 1.31
N HIS A 244 -3.07 -15.26 2.11
CA HIS A 244 -3.06 -14.19 3.10
C HIS A 244 -2.06 -13.08 2.75
N THR A 245 -1.33 -13.21 1.63
CA THR A 245 -0.30 -12.26 1.21
C THR A 245 -0.77 -11.43 0.01
N VAL A 246 -0.39 -10.16 0.00
CA VAL A 246 -0.54 -9.25 -1.13
C VAL A 246 0.85 -8.71 -1.48
N LEU A 247 1.12 -8.55 -2.77
CA LEU A 247 2.32 -7.89 -3.24
C LEU A 247 1.96 -6.50 -3.80
N ALA A 248 2.74 -5.49 -3.47
CA ALA A 248 2.63 -4.13 -4.01
C ALA A 248 4.02 -3.56 -4.33
N SER A 249 4.12 -2.46 -5.08
CA SER A 249 5.45 -1.94 -5.43
C SER A 249 6.10 -1.07 -4.35
N ASP A 250 5.35 -0.16 -3.73
CA ASP A 250 5.87 0.95 -2.93
C ASP A 250 6.87 1.85 -3.68
N PHE A 251 6.83 1.83 -5.01
CA PHE A 251 7.77 2.55 -5.87
C PHE A 251 7.15 3.76 -6.55
N GLY A 252 8.02 4.59 -7.13
CA GLY A 252 7.67 5.85 -7.79
C GLY A 252 8.46 7.05 -7.26
N GLN A 253 9.27 6.87 -6.21
CA GLN A 253 10.28 7.85 -5.78
C GLN A 253 11.29 8.08 -6.91
N ALA A 254 11.77 9.31 -7.08
CA ALA A 254 12.71 9.67 -8.15
C ALA A 254 14.01 8.84 -8.16
N VAL A 255 14.47 8.40 -6.98
CA VAL A 255 15.72 7.64 -6.81
C VAL A 255 15.60 6.16 -7.15
N ASN A 256 14.41 5.57 -7.04
CA ASN A 256 14.17 4.15 -7.30
C ASN A 256 13.81 3.91 -8.78
N PRO A 257 13.90 2.68 -9.29
CA PRO A 257 13.36 2.29 -10.60
C PRO A 257 11.85 2.51 -10.74
N LYS A 258 11.31 2.28 -11.93
CA LYS A 258 9.85 2.32 -12.13
C LYS A 258 9.18 1.11 -11.44
N PRO A 259 7.94 1.27 -10.93
CA PRO A 259 7.20 0.18 -10.27
C PRO A 259 7.15 -1.12 -11.08
N VAL A 260 6.82 -1.04 -12.37
CA VAL A 260 6.69 -2.23 -13.23
C VAL A 260 8.01 -2.94 -13.46
N ASP A 261 9.14 -2.22 -13.50
CA ASP A 261 10.45 -2.85 -13.64
C ASP A 261 10.82 -3.66 -12.40
N ALA A 262 10.51 -3.14 -11.20
CA ALA A 262 10.67 -3.87 -9.94
C ALA A 262 9.78 -5.12 -9.90
N TRP A 263 8.51 -5.01 -10.31
CA TRP A 263 7.61 -6.15 -10.45
C TRP A 263 8.18 -7.24 -11.34
N LEU A 264 8.64 -6.90 -12.55
CA LEU A 264 9.18 -7.89 -13.50
C LEU A 264 10.41 -8.62 -12.93
N ARG A 265 11.30 -7.90 -12.23
CA ARG A 265 12.51 -8.49 -11.64
C ARG A 265 12.18 -9.36 -10.44
N VAL A 266 11.49 -8.82 -9.45
CA VAL A 266 11.24 -9.53 -8.18
C VAL A 266 10.31 -10.72 -8.39
N ALA A 267 9.25 -10.56 -9.19
CA ALA A 267 8.36 -11.67 -9.53
C ALA A 267 9.11 -12.78 -10.29
N GLY A 268 10.01 -12.42 -11.21
CA GLY A 268 10.87 -13.37 -11.90
C GLY A 268 11.75 -14.16 -10.93
N VAL A 269 12.41 -13.48 -9.99
CA VAL A 269 13.25 -14.13 -8.98
C VAL A 269 12.42 -15.05 -8.07
N LEU A 270 11.21 -14.67 -7.67
CA LEU A 270 10.36 -15.54 -6.86
C LEU A 270 10.01 -16.85 -7.58
N LEU A 271 9.73 -16.80 -8.89
CA LEU A 271 9.53 -18.02 -9.69
C LEU A 271 10.80 -18.86 -9.78
N ASP A 272 11.96 -18.23 -9.97
CA ASP A 272 13.26 -18.93 -9.99
C ASP A 272 13.58 -19.61 -8.65
N LEU A 273 13.14 -19.02 -7.54
CA LEU A 273 13.24 -19.59 -6.18
C LEU A 273 12.21 -20.71 -5.92
N GLY A 274 11.29 -20.97 -6.86
CA GLY A 274 10.35 -22.08 -6.81
C GLY A 274 8.94 -21.71 -6.34
N LEU A 275 8.60 -20.42 -6.21
CA LEU A 275 7.21 -20.00 -5.95
C LEU A 275 6.31 -20.47 -7.10
N PRO A 276 5.19 -21.16 -6.84
CA PRO A 276 4.26 -21.55 -7.91
C PRO A 276 3.66 -20.34 -8.62
N GLU A 277 3.55 -20.41 -9.95
CA GLU A 277 2.97 -19.33 -10.77
C GLU A 277 1.56 -18.94 -10.30
N LYS A 278 0.75 -19.92 -9.93
CA LYS A 278 -0.61 -19.72 -9.39
C LYS A 278 -0.58 -18.85 -8.14
N ASP A 279 0.37 -19.07 -7.24
CA ASP A 279 0.44 -18.37 -5.97
C ASP A 279 0.93 -16.94 -6.17
N LEU A 280 1.92 -16.73 -7.06
CA LEU A 280 2.31 -15.39 -7.50
C LEU A 280 1.13 -14.62 -8.09
N ARG A 281 0.31 -15.25 -8.94
CA ARG A 281 -0.91 -14.64 -9.48
C ARG A 281 -1.92 -14.31 -8.39
N GLY A 282 -2.11 -15.20 -7.43
CA GLY A 282 -2.99 -14.95 -6.28
C GLY A 282 -2.60 -13.68 -5.53
N MET A 283 -1.32 -13.53 -5.19
CA MET A 283 -0.82 -12.40 -4.40
C MET A 283 -0.72 -11.08 -5.19
N ALA A 284 -0.47 -11.14 -6.50
CA ALA A 284 -0.28 -9.96 -7.35
C ALA A 284 -1.56 -9.50 -8.07
N CYS A 285 -2.52 -10.39 -8.30
CA CYS A 285 -3.73 -10.10 -9.08
C CYS A 285 -5.00 -10.31 -8.26
N ASP A 286 -5.20 -11.51 -7.71
CA ASP A 286 -6.52 -11.92 -7.20
C ASP A 286 -6.83 -11.32 -5.82
N ASN A 287 -5.90 -11.46 -4.86
CA ASN A 287 -6.01 -10.89 -3.51
C ASN A 287 -6.15 -9.36 -3.54
N PRO A 288 -5.29 -8.60 -4.26
CA PRO A 288 -5.46 -7.16 -4.36
C PRO A 288 -6.73 -6.75 -5.13
N ALA A 289 -7.18 -7.52 -6.13
CA ALA A 289 -8.47 -7.24 -6.79
C ALA A 289 -9.67 -7.41 -5.84
N TYR A 290 -9.66 -8.45 -5.00
CA TYR A 290 -10.65 -8.66 -3.94
C TYR A 290 -10.66 -7.48 -2.95
N LEU A 291 -9.48 -7.08 -2.48
CA LEU A 291 -9.32 -5.98 -1.53
C LEU A 291 -9.81 -4.64 -2.11
N LEU A 292 -9.52 -4.35 -3.38
CA LEU A 292 -9.98 -3.11 -4.03
C LEU A 292 -11.44 -3.17 -4.51
N ASN A 293 -12.13 -4.29 -4.30
CA ASN A 293 -13.49 -4.53 -4.78
C ASN A 293 -13.59 -4.25 -6.30
N LEU A 294 -12.69 -4.85 -7.07
CA LEU A 294 -12.71 -4.78 -8.53
C LEU A 294 -13.48 -5.99 -9.05
N ASP A 295 -14.73 -5.77 -9.46
CA ASP A 295 -15.68 -6.80 -9.94
C ASP A 295 -14.97 -7.97 -10.65
N THR A 296 -15.17 -9.20 -10.17
CA THR A 296 -14.69 -10.43 -10.82
C THR A 296 -15.55 -10.81 -12.01
#